data_AF-A0A7S1E0Q3-F1
#
_entry.id   AF-A0A7S1E0Q3-F1
#
_cell.length_a   1.000
_cell.length_b   1.000
_cell.length_c   1.000
_cell.angle_alpha   90.00
_cell.angle_beta   90.00
_cell.angle_gamma   90.00
#
_symmetry.space_group_name_H-M   'P 1'
#
loop_
_entity.id
_entity.type
_entity.pdbx_description
1 polymer ?
#
loop_
_entity_poly.entity_id
_entity_poly.type
_entity_poly.pdbx_seq_one_letter_code
_entity_poly.pdbx_strand_id
1 'polypeptide(L)'
;RTATSIGSSNTISTTTMVKVWYEPPPYGPRTSLMRPAYGLGKGTDAPGWVKALSRMPKWQAIGGTVTLFSMLAWLPLLNAKLPYTMSPEYLAAQRAYMRYHNMNPIYGISSKKARAADH
;
A
#
# COMPACT_ATOMS: atom_id res chain seq x y z
N ARG A 1 -40.09 87.78 1.36
CA ARG A 1 -40.40 86.63 0.48
C ARG A 1 -39.20 86.40 -0.40
N THR A 2 -38.41 85.36 -0.13
CA THR A 2 -37.35 84.87 -1.01
C THR A 2 -37.16 83.41 -0.64
N ALA A 3 -37.56 82.52 -1.55
CA ALA A 3 -37.47 81.08 -1.39
C ALA A 3 -36.07 80.63 -1.84
N THR A 4 -35.34 79.93 -0.97
CA THR A 4 -34.07 79.29 -1.30
C THR A 4 -34.31 77.80 -1.44
N SER A 5 -34.19 77.29 -2.67
CA SER A 5 -34.39 75.90 -3.04
C SER A 5 -33.27 75.00 -2.49
N ILE A 6 -33.63 73.91 -1.81
CA ILE A 6 -32.70 72.85 -1.38
C ILE A 6 -32.46 71.91 -2.57
N GLY A 7 -31.26 71.96 -3.15
CA GLY A 7 -30.82 71.01 -4.17
C GLY A 7 -30.38 69.70 -3.53
N SER A 8 -31.13 68.63 -3.77
CA SER A 8 -30.77 67.26 -3.37
C SER A 8 -29.73 66.72 -4.35
N SER A 9 -28.45 66.74 -3.98
CA SER A 9 -27.39 66.07 -4.73
C SER A 9 -27.47 64.56 -4.49
N ASN A 10 -28.05 63.83 -5.44
CA ASN A 10 -27.97 62.37 -5.50
C ASN A 10 -26.51 61.94 -5.68
N THR A 11 -25.82 61.61 -4.59
CA THR A 11 -24.53 60.92 -4.65
C THR A 11 -24.77 59.48 -5.08
N ILE A 12 -24.59 59.23 -6.38
CA ILE A 12 -24.51 57.88 -6.93
C ILE A 12 -23.25 57.25 -6.32
N SER A 13 -23.43 56.38 -5.32
CA SER A 13 -22.36 55.57 -4.76
C SER A 13 -21.95 54.54 -5.81
N THR A 14 -20.99 54.91 -6.65
CA THR A 14 -20.39 54.02 -7.64
C THR A 14 -19.65 52.91 -6.91
N THR A 15 -20.27 51.74 -6.79
CA THR A 15 -19.66 50.55 -6.17
C THR A 15 -18.44 50.15 -7.02
N THR A 16 -17.23 50.48 -6.55
CA THR A 16 -15.99 50.10 -7.22
C THR A 16 -15.77 48.60 -7.07
N MET A 17 -16.01 47.85 -8.16
CA MET A 17 -15.72 46.41 -8.21
C MET A 17 -14.19 46.21 -8.12
N VAL A 18 -13.71 45.72 -6.97
CA VAL A 18 -12.28 45.41 -6.77
C VAL A 18 -11.98 44.03 -7.36
N LYS A 19 -11.19 44.00 -8.43
CA LYS A 19 -10.65 42.74 -8.99
C LYS A 19 -9.57 42.21 -8.06
N VAL A 20 -9.91 41.19 -7.28
CA VAL A 20 -8.93 40.43 -6.48
C VAL A 20 -8.37 39.32 -7.36
N TRP A 21 -7.09 39.45 -7.70
CA TRP A 21 -6.35 38.36 -8.32
C TRP A 21 -6.02 37.31 -7.26
N TYR A 22 -6.56 36.10 -7.42
CA TYR A 22 -6.15 34.95 -6.63
C TYR A 22 -4.98 34.29 -7.32
N GLU A 23 -3.78 34.38 -6.73
CA GLU A 23 -2.70 33.49 -7.12
C GLU A 23 -3.03 32.08 -6.60
N PRO A 24 -3.13 31.08 -7.49
CA PRO A 24 -3.34 29.72 -7.04
C PRO A 24 -2.21 29.32 -6.08
N PRO A 25 -2.50 28.52 -5.04
CA PRO A 25 -1.47 28.06 -4.13
C PRO A 25 -0.35 27.44 -4.95
N PRO A 26 0.93 27.64 -4.58
CA PRO A 26 2.08 27.12 -5.34
C PRO A 26 2.05 25.60 -5.54
N TYR A 27 1.12 24.91 -4.87
CA TYR A 27 0.87 23.48 -4.98
C TYR A 27 -0.59 23.25 -5.42
N GLY A 28 -0.77 22.99 -6.72
CA GLY A 28 -2.07 22.68 -7.31
C GLY A 28 -2.69 21.38 -6.76
N PRO A 29 -4.01 21.20 -6.89
CA PRO A 29 -4.68 20.03 -6.38
C PRO A 29 -4.24 18.80 -7.19
N ARG A 30 -3.65 17.82 -6.49
CA ARG A 30 -3.54 16.39 -6.87
C ARG A 30 -2.31 15.91 -7.65
N THR A 31 -1.10 16.40 -7.36
CA THR A 31 0.08 15.55 -7.59
C THR A 31 0.99 15.51 -6.37
N SER A 32 1.19 14.32 -5.81
CA SER A 32 2.15 14.05 -4.73
C SER A 32 3.60 14.37 -5.11
N LEU A 33 3.85 14.62 -6.40
CA LEU A 33 5.17 14.96 -6.96
C LEU A 33 5.67 16.37 -6.61
N MET A 34 4.78 17.35 -6.40
CA MET A 34 5.17 18.76 -6.19
C MET A 34 5.18 19.20 -4.72
N ARG A 35 4.89 18.28 -3.78
CA ARG A 35 4.91 18.57 -2.35
C ARG A 35 6.36 18.79 -1.84
N PRO A 36 6.60 19.79 -0.97
CA PRO A 36 7.86 19.86 -0.23
C PRO A 36 8.04 18.58 0.59
N ALA A 37 9.22 17.95 0.46
CA ALA A 37 9.52 16.71 1.18
C ALA A 37 9.37 16.96 2.69
N TYR A 38 8.57 16.12 3.34
CA TYR A 38 8.17 16.35 4.73
C TYR A 38 9.36 16.17 5.67
N GLY A 39 9.62 17.16 6.52
CA GLY A 39 10.79 17.17 7.41
C GLY A 39 12.11 17.60 6.77
N LEU A 40 12.13 17.92 5.47
CA LEU A 40 13.29 18.48 4.79
C LEU A 40 13.09 19.99 4.61
N GLY A 41 13.63 20.77 5.53
CA GLY A 41 13.66 22.23 5.42
C GLY A 41 14.36 22.69 4.13
N LYS A 42 14.07 23.92 3.69
CA LYS A 42 14.84 24.60 2.63
C LYS A 42 16.33 24.56 3.03
N GLY A 43 17.13 23.73 2.36
CA GLY A 43 18.57 23.59 2.62
C GLY A 43 19.05 22.23 3.11
N THR A 44 18.19 21.21 3.24
CA THR A 44 18.68 19.85 3.54
C THR A 44 19.07 19.09 2.27
N ASP A 45 20.37 18.84 2.11
CA ASP A 45 20.99 18.01 1.08
C ASP A 45 20.73 16.52 1.31
N ALA A 46 19.47 16.15 1.52
CA ALA A 46 19.14 14.74 1.48
C ALA A 46 19.39 14.20 0.06
N PRO A 47 19.95 13.00 -0.05
CA PRO A 47 20.25 12.40 -1.33
C PRO A 47 18.96 12.23 -2.15
N GLY A 48 19.08 12.36 -3.49
CA GLY A 48 17.94 12.48 -4.39
C GLY A 48 16.92 11.34 -4.29
N TRP A 49 17.37 10.13 -3.92
CA TRP A 49 16.52 8.97 -3.71
C TRP A 49 15.61 9.09 -2.47
N VAL A 50 16.06 9.75 -1.40
CA VAL A 50 15.22 10.01 -0.20
C VAL A 50 14.16 11.05 -0.51
N LYS A 51 14.52 12.08 -1.29
CA LYS A 51 13.57 13.07 -1.79
C LYS A 51 12.53 12.43 -2.71
N ALA A 52 12.92 11.45 -3.53
CA ALA A 52 11.99 10.68 -4.36
C ALA A 52 11.05 9.80 -3.51
N LEU A 53 11.59 9.05 -2.53
CA LEU A 53 10.82 8.17 -1.66
C LEU A 53 9.80 8.93 -0.79
N SER A 54 10.19 10.09 -0.25
CA SER A 54 9.31 10.93 0.56
C SER A 54 8.16 11.59 -0.22
N ARG A 55 8.30 11.69 -1.55
CA ARG A 55 7.28 12.21 -2.48
C ARG A 55 6.36 11.12 -3.04
N MET A 56 6.71 9.84 -2.87
CA MET A 56 5.86 8.73 -3.31
C MET A 56 4.56 8.69 -2.51
N PRO A 57 3.44 8.26 -3.13
CA PRO A 57 2.20 8.01 -2.41
C PRO A 57 2.41 6.90 -1.37
N LYS A 58 1.83 7.09 -0.18
CA LYS A 58 2.09 6.27 1.01
C LYS A 58 1.93 4.76 0.75
N TRP A 59 0.93 4.38 -0.04
CA TRP A 59 0.65 2.97 -0.34
C TRP A 59 1.77 2.29 -1.15
N GLN A 60 2.47 3.03 -2.02
CA GLN A 60 3.57 2.47 -2.81
C GLN A 60 4.80 2.23 -1.94
N ALA A 61 5.13 3.16 -1.03
CA ALA A 61 6.24 2.98 -0.10
C ALA A 61 5.99 1.79 0.83
N ILE A 62 4.78 1.69 1.39
CA ILE A 62 4.39 0.58 2.26
C ILE A 62 4.36 -0.74 1.49
N GLY A 63 3.75 -0.77 0.31
CA GLY A 63 3.69 -1.98 -0.52
C GLY A 63 5.09 -2.45 -0.95
N GLY A 64 5.97 -1.51 -1.29
CA GLY A 64 7.36 -1.79 -1.63
C GLY A 64 8.14 -2.39 -0.48
N THR A 65 8.06 -1.82 0.73
CA THR A 65 8.76 -2.37 1.90
C THR A 65 8.21 -3.73 2.31
N VAL A 66 6.89 -3.91 2.36
CA VAL A 66 6.28 -5.20 2.70
C VAL A 66 6.73 -6.29 1.73
N THR A 67 6.64 -6.03 0.42
CA THR A 67 7.05 -7.01 -0.60
C THR A 67 8.53 -7.35 -0.51
N LEU A 68 9.39 -6.34 -0.30
CA LEU A 68 10.83 -6.53 -0.11
C LEU A 68 11.12 -7.45 1.08
N PHE A 69 10.50 -7.17 2.24
CA PHE A 69 10.72 -7.97 3.45
C PHE A 69 10.13 -9.38 3.33
N SER A 70 8.99 -9.55 2.64
CA SER A 70 8.45 -10.88 2.33
C SER A 70 9.40 -11.71 1.47
N MET A 71 10.04 -11.09 0.46
CA MET A 71 11.03 -11.76 -0.38
C MET A 71 12.31 -12.10 0.41
N LEU A 72 12.79 -11.19 1.27
CA LEU A 72 13.95 -11.45 2.12
C LEU A 72 13.68 -12.59 3.12
N ALA A 73 12.48 -12.66 3.68
CA ALA A 73 12.07 -13.74 4.56
C ALA A 73 11.97 -15.12 3.85
N TRP A 74 11.85 -15.13 2.52
CA TRP A 74 11.81 -16.35 1.73
C TRP A 74 13.20 -16.98 1.50
N LEU A 75 14.27 -16.17 1.53
CA LEU A 75 15.65 -16.64 1.33
C LEU A 75 16.08 -17.80 2.25
N PRO A 76 15.86 -17.75 3.58
CA PRO A 76 16.24 -18.87 4.46
C PRO A 76 15.41 -20.15 4.20
N LEU A 77 14.22 -20.04 3.60
CA LEU A 77 13.39 -21.20 3.29
C LEU A 77 13.94 -22.03 2.13
N LEU A 78 14.62 -21.40 1.16
CA LEU A 78 15.12 -22.09 -0.04
C LEU A 78 16.25 -23.09 0.26
N ASN A 79 17.03 -22.86 1.31
CA ASN A 79 18.13 -23.73 1.72
C ASN A 79 17.82 -24.53 2.99
N ALA A 80 16.58 -24.49 3.49
CA ALA A 80 16.20 -25.28 4.64
C ALA A 80 16.15 -26.76 4.24
N LYS A 81 17.00 -27.59 4.88
CA LYS A 81 16.91 -29.04 4.75
C LYS A 81 15.57 -29.49 5.32
N LEU A 82 14.72 -30.08 4.47
CA LEU A 82 13.49 -30.69 4.93
C LEU A 82 13.79 -31.76 5.99
N PRO A 83 12.93 -31.91 7.01
CA PRO A 83 13.11 -32.97 8.00
C PRO A 83 13.14 -34.33 7.29
N TYR A 84 13.93 -35.27 7.82
CA TYR A 84 14.08 -36.60 7.22
C TYR A 84 12.74 -37.35 7.09
N THR A 85 11.75 -36.99 7.91
CA THR A 85 10.38 -37.52 7.86
C THR A 85 9.61 -37.13 6.59
N MET A 86 10.11 -36.17 5.82
CA MET A 86 9.55 -35.79 4.52
C MET A 86 10.28 -36.47 3.36
N SER A 87 11.20 -37.42 3.61
CA SER A 87 11.78 -38.21 2.53
C SER A 87 10.71 -39.11 1.90
N PRO A 88 10.76 -39.36 0.58
CA PRO A 88 9.77 -40.20 -0.09
C PRO A 88 9.76 -41.63 0.47
N GLU A 89 10.93 -42.14 0.87
CA GLU A 89 11.10 -43.45 1.50
C GLU A 89 10.38 -43.52 2.86
N TYR A 90 10.57 -42.50 3.71
CA TYR A 90 9.93 -42.45 5.02
C TYR A 90 8.41 -42.31 4.89
N LEU A 91 7.93 -41.47 3.98
CA LEU A 91 6.50 -41.31 3.72
C LEU A 91 5.86 -42.60 3.19
N ALA A 92 6.55 -43.33 2.30
CA ALA A 92 6.07 -44.63 1.81
C ALA A 92 5.99 -45.67 2.94
N ALA A 93 7.03 -45.76 3.77
CA ALA A 93 7.06 -46.65 4.93
C ALA A 93 5.96 -46.29 5.94
N GLN A 94 5.79 -45.00 6.25
CA GLN A 94 4.75 -44.54 7.17
C GLN A 94 3.35 -44.79 6.61
N ARG A 95 3.14 -44.61 5.30
CA ARG A 95 1.88 -44.94 4.61
C ARG A 95 1.56 -46.44 4.69
N ALA A 96 2.55 -47.31 4.50
CA ALA A 96 2.37 -48.75 4.67
C ALA A 96 2.05 -49.12 6.13
N TYR A 97 2.75 -48.51 7.09
CA TYR A 97 2.48 -48.69 8.51
C TYR A 97 1.05 -48.28 8.90
N MET A 98 0.59 -47.10 8.47
CA MET A 98 -0.77 -46.63 8.73
C MET A 98 -1.83 -47.57 8.14
N ARG A 99 -1.55 -48.15 6.96
CA ARG A 99 -2.42 -49.14 6.32
C ARG A 99 -2.48 -50.47 7.06
N TYR A 100 -1.33 -50.91 7.56
CA TYR A 100 -1.23 -52.12 8.39
C TYR A 100 -2.08 -51.97 9.66
N HIS A 101 -2.03 -50.80 10.30
CA HIS A 101 -2.85 -50.49 11.47
C HIS A 101 -4.29 -50.05 11.16
N ASN A 102 -4.74 -50.18 9.91
CA ASN A 102 -6.10 -49.83 9.46
C ASN A 102 -6.55 -48.42 9.85
N MET A 103 -5.63 -47.45 9.84
CA MET A 103 -5.92 -46.06 10.17
C MET A 103 -6.83 -45.41 9.12
N ASN A 104 -7.89 -44.76 9.58
CA ASN A 104 -8.91 -44.11 8.76
C ASN A 104 -9.43 -45.00 7.60
N PRO A 105 -10.18 -46.07 7.91
CA PRO A 105 -10.47 -47.16 6.97
C PRO A 105 -11.61 -46.89 5.98
N ILE A 106 -12.49 -45.92 6.26
CA ILE A 106 -13.69 -45.70 5.43
C ILE A 106 -13.35 -44.79 4.24
N TYR A 107 -12.71 -43.65 4.52
CA TYR A 107 -12.42 -42.62 3.49
C TYR A 107 -10.95 -42.24 3.40
N GLY A 108 -10.10 -42.78 4.28
CA GLY A 108 -8.69 -42.40 4.37
C GLY A 108 -7.73 -43.42 3.78
N ILE A 109 -6.52 -43.41 4.34
CA ILE A 109 -5.34 -44.10 3.78
C ILE A 109 -5.46 -45.62 3.73
N SER A 110 -6.29 -46.20 4.61
CA SER A 110 -6.57 -47.63 4.66
C SER A 110 -7.80 -48.05 3.86
N SER A 111 -8.54 -47.11 3.26
CA SER A 111 -9.73 -47.43 2.48
C SER A 111 -9.42 -48.23 1.22
N LYS A 112 -10.40 -49.04 0.78
CA LYS A 112 -10.28 -49.85 -0.44
C LYS A 112 -9.96 -48.99 -1.67
N LYS A 113 -10.57 -47.80 -1.77
CA LYS A 113 -10.33 -46.83 -2.84
C LYS A 113 -8.90 -46.28 -2.80
N ALA A 114 -8.38 -45.94 -1.62
CA ALA A 114 -7.01 -45.42 -1.46
C ALA A 114 -5.93 -46.49 -1.67
N ARG A 115 -6.25 -47.78 -1.47
CA ARG A 115 -5.34 -48.89 -1.82
C ARG A 115 -5.33 -49.16 -3.32
N ALA A 116 -6.51 -49.14 -3.97
CA ALA A 116 -6.62 -49.34 -5.41
C ALA A 116 -5.96 -48.24 -6.25
N ALA A 117 -5.83 -47.01 -5.72
CA ALA A 117 -5.19 -45.90 -6.43
C ALA A 117 -3.64 -45.93 -6.40
N ASP A 118 -3.04 -46.81 -5.59
CA ASP A 118 -1.59 -46.96 -5.46
C ASP A 118 -1.03 -48.20 -6.19
N HIS A 119 -1.93 -49.02 -6.78
CA HIS A 119 -1.61 -50.19 -7.60
C HIS A 119 -1.75 -49.84 -9.08
#